data_AF-A0A937QUA8-F1
#
_entry.id   AF-A0A937QUA8-F1
#
_cell.length_a   1.000
_cell.length_b   1.000
_cell.length_c   1.000
_cell.angle_alpha   90.00
_cell.angle_beta   90.00
_cell.angle_gamma   90.00
#
_symmetry.space_group_name_H-M   'P 1'
#
loop_
_entity.id
_entity.type
_entity.pdbx_description
1 polymer ?
#
loop_
_entity_poly.entity_id
_entity_poly.type
_entity_poly.pdbx_seq_one_letter_code
_entity_poly.pdbx_strand_id
1 'polypeptide(L)'
;MNVIGRKVVCVVATALVVCLAFGCGQRRAGKGSDDLASLKDLGPTIGSLVRVTSLETIKVEGYGLVSGLRGTGSAECPPRIRAYLTRYIRKQLPSGGALNVDEYINRPDTAVVFVEGMMPAVASQGQYFDVLVTALAGTQTTSIEGGWLFETELKIAGSFGVTTEILADAKGPIFTDKIGNFTANTRIGHIMAGGKVLSEYKVRLALPRPDYEISNAIRNRLNGCFGMDTARALRSGEIELTIPPKYKRHKQRFIAMVGTMYLTQDPALDQKRIATFVKRLAGSQDKYRSEVALEAIGNESLGELGVLLNSADERVRLHAARCVLNLGSDAGLTALRQIALNKNSPYRLDALVAITAAAAHNDAVALCRLLLRDDNFVIRLAAYEQLRESDDAAVLQEQIAGSFYLERIAQTDEKVIYVSRTGQPRVVLFGAPISCRGNIFLGSADGDITINAPSGAEYVTIIRKHPKRPGVITQLRSSFEVGDIVRTLCDEPLKEDESGRGGLGVSYADAVVLLKELCDKRAVSAEFRAGPMPNFGLNIKK
;
A
#
# COMPACT_ATOMS: atom_id res chain seq x y z
N MET A 1 -74.26 10.49 21.93
CA MET A 1 -73.72 11.81 22.32
C MET A 1 -72.77 12.26 21.21
N ASN A 2 -73.34 12.67 20.08
CA ASN A 2 -73.56 14.06 19.64
C ASN A 2 -72.23 14.78 19.27
N VAL A 3 -71.74 14.77 18.00
CA VAL A 3 -72.23 15.41 16.73
C VAL A 3 -71.74 16.88 16.77
N ILE A 4 -70.95 17.50 15.87
CA ILE A 4 -70.91 17.73 14.38
C ILE A 4 -69.58 18.48 14.12
N GLY A 5 -68.85 18.52 12.99
CA GLY A 5 -68.99 18.04 11.61
C GLY A 5 -67.87 18.74 10.78
N ARG A 6 -67.11 18.01 9.96
CA ARG A 6 -67.38 17.63 8.55
C ARG A 6 -67.12 18.78 7.56
N LYS A 7 -66.18 18.59 6.61
CA LYS A 7 -66.51 18.32 5.21
C LYS A 7 -65.29 17.90 4.37
N VAL A 8 -65.54 16.84 3.61
CA VAL A 8 -64.79 16.28 2.48
C VAL A 8 -65.31 16.94 1.20
N VAL A 9 -64.51 16.95 0.11
CA VAL A 9 -64.90 16.53 -1.26
C VAL A 9 -63.84 16.97 -2.29
N CYS A 10 -63.30 15.98 -3.02
CA CYS A 10 -62.60 16.12 -4.29
C CYS A 10 -63.58 16.47 -5.42
N VAL A 11 -63.10 17.12 -6.50
CA VAL A 11 -63.34 16.80 -7.94
C VAL A 11 -63.30 18.05 -8.83
N VAL A 12 -62.24 18.09 -9.66
CA VAL A 12 -62.19 18.36 -11.12
C VAL A 12 -62.43 19.77 -11.69
N ALA A 13 -61.39 20.19 -12.42
CA ALA A 13 -61.31 21.02 -13.64
C ALA A 13 -61.84 22.45 -13.64
N THR A 14 -60.92 23.40 -13.84
CA THR A 14 -60.92 24.22 -15.07
C THR A 14 -59.58 24.90 -15.26
N ALA A 15 -59.21 24.99 -16.54
CA ALA A 15 -57.93 25.46 -17.04
C ALA A 15 -57.70 26.96 -16.79
N LEU A 16 -56.45 27.33 -16.50
CA LEU A 16 -55.91 28.59 -17.00
C LEU A 16 -54.53 28.36 -17.60
N VAL A 17 -54.52 28.45 -18.93
CA VAL A 17 -53.37 28.47 -19.81
C VAL A 17 -52.69 29.84 -19.68
N VAL A 18 -51.41 29.86 -19.33
CA VAL A 18 -50.50 30.94 -19.76
C VAL A 18 -49.23 30.29 -20.30
N CYS A 19 -48.96 30.63 -21.55
CA CYS A 19 -47.92 30.14 -22.43
C CYS A 19 -46.50 30.36 -21.89
N LEU A 20 -45.70 29.30 -21.86
CA LEU A 20 -44.29 29.35 -22.26
C LEU A 20 -44.05 28.22 -23.27
N ALA A 21 -44.10 28.61 -24.53
CA ALA A 21 -43.76 27.77 -25.65
C ALA A 21 -42.24 27.80 -25.89
N PHE A 22 -41.74 26.66 -26.35
CA PHE A 22 -40.45 26.40 -27.00
C PHE A 22 -39.18 26.35 -26.15
N GLY A 23 -38.76 25.10 -25.91
CA GLY A 23 -37.39 24.76 -25.58
C GLY A 23 -37.22 23.30 -25.19
N CYS A 24 -37.66 22.34 -26.02
CA CYS A 24 -37.18 20.96 -25.94
C CYS A 24 -35.66 20.94 -26.22
N GLY A 25 -34.88 21.29 -25.20
CA GLY A 25 -33.43 21.14 -25.19
C GLY A 25 -33.12 19.66 -25.13
N GLN A 26 -32.91 19.07 -26.31
CA GLN A 26 -32.23 17.80 -26.49
C GLN A 26 -30.97 17.79 -25.61
N ARG A 27 -31.04 17.13 -24.45
CA ARG A 27 -29.83 16.60 -23.83
C ARG A 27 -29.23 15.63 -24.84
N ARG A 28 -28.11 16.02 -25.46
CA ARG A 28 -27.29 15.18 -26.33
C ARG A 28 -26.83 13.92 -25.58
N ALA A 29 -27.72 12.94 -25.49
CA ALA A 29 -27.38 11.53 -25.36
C ALA A 29 -27.06 11.03 -26.77
N GLY A 30 -25.85 11.33 -27.25
CA GLY A 30 -25.50 11.09 -28.66
C GLY A 30 -24.00 11.10 -28.97
N LYS A 31 -23.15 10.67 -28.03
CA LYS A 31 -21.72 10.44 -28.29
C LYS A 31 -21.21 9.05 -27.90
N GLY A 32 -21.94 8.30 -27.07
CA GLY A 32 -21.50 6.98 -26.60
C GLY A 32 -21.64 5.84 -27.63
N SER A 33 -22.66 5.90 -28.49
CA SER A 33 -22.90 4.84 -29.50
C SER A 33 -21.92 4.90 -30.66
N ASP A 34 -21.58 6.10 -31.11
CA ASP A 34 -20.65 6.36 -32.23
C ASP A 34 -19.19 6.03 -31.83
N ASP A 35 -18.83 6.33 -30.59
CA ASP A 35 -17.52 6.00 -30.02
C ASP A 35 -17.27 4.49 -29.89
N LEU A 36 -18.30 3.67 -29.63
CA LEU A 36 -18.14 2.21 -29.57
C LEU A 36 -18.12 1.55 -30.96
N ALA A 37 -18.86 2.09 -31.92
CA ALA A 37 -18.84 1.63 -33.30
C ALA A 37 -17.45 1.90 -33.94
N SER A 38 -16.92 3.12 -33.76
CA SER A 38 -15.60 3.49 -34.28
C SER A 38 -14.44 2.63 -33.76
N LEU A 39 -14.53 2.11 -32.53
CA LEU A 39 -13.50 1.23 -31.96
C LEU A 39 -13.52 -0.19 -32.54
N LYS A 40 -14.70 -0.70 -32.96
CA LYS A 40 -14.80 -2.02 -33.59
C LYS A 40 -14.09 -2.06 -34.94
N ASP A 41 -14.13 -0.95 -35.66
CA ASP A 41 -13.49 -0.79 -36.98
C ASP A 41 -11.95 -0.73 -36.90
N LEU A 42 -11.38 -0.68 -35.69
CA LEU A 42 -9.92 -0.69 -35.47
C LEU A 42 -9.34 -2.11 -35.35
N GLY A 43 -10.20 -3.14 -35.34
CA GLY A 43 -9.82 -4.54 -35.21
C GLY A 43 -9.78 -5.06 -33.77
N PRO A 44 -9.54 -6.36 -33.58
CA PRO A 44 -9.54 -6.99 -32.27
C PRO A 44 -8.28 -6.66 -31.47
N THR A 45 -8.47 -6.30 -30.20
CA THR A 45 -7.40 -6.21 -29.21
C THR A 45 -7.24 -7.54 -28.49
N ILE A 46 -6.07 -7.83 -27.93
CA ILE A 46 -5.84 -9.02 -27.12
C ILE A 46 -6.86 -9.09 -25.97
N GLY A 47 -7.12 -7.98 -25.27
CA GLY A 47 -8.10 -7.93 -24.19
C GLY A 47 -9.55 -8.14 -24.61
N SER A 48 -9.88 -7.97 -25.91
CA SER A 48 -11.20 -8.33 -26.44
C SER A 48 -11.35 -9.84 -26.69
N LEU A 49 -10.22 -10.56 -26.80
CA LEU A 49 -10.17 -11.99 -27.11
C LEU A 49 -9.92 -12.87 -25.88
N VAL A 50 -9.31 -12.31 -24.83
CA VAL A 50 -8.89 -13.07 -23.63
C VAL A 50 -9.50 -12.52 -22.35
N ARG A 51 -9.59 -13.37 -21.33
CA ARG A 51 -9.81 -12.98 -19.94
C ARG A 51 -8.50 -13.08 -19.18
N VAL A 52 -8.14 -12.04 -18.45
CA VAL A 52 -6.99 -12.06 -17.54
C VAL A 52 -7.45 -12.65 -16.21
N THR A 53 -6.84 -13.76 -15.79
CA THR A 53 -7.28 -14.50 -14.60
C THR A 53 -6.81 -13.87 -13.28
N SER A 54 -5.77 -13.01 -13.30
CA SER A 54 -5.07 -12.53 -12.09
C SER A 54 -5.18 -11.01 -11.84
N LEU A 55 -6.36 -10.43 -12.00
CA LEU A 55 -6.53 -8.96 -11.90
C LEU A 55 -6.72 -8.42 -10.48
N GLU A 56 -6.85 -9.27 -9.46
CA GLU A 56 -7.22 -8.85 -8.11
C GLU A 56 -6.30 -9.44 -7.04
N THR A 57 -6.09 -8.69 -5.96
CA THR A 57 -5.39 -9.17 -4.76
C THR A 57 -5.92 -10.55 -4.35
N ILE A 58 -5.01 -11.50 -4.15
CA ILE A 58 -5.33 -12.85 -3.71
C ILE A 58 -5.50 -12.79 -2.20
N LYS A 59 -6.72 -13.06 -1.73
CA LYS A 59 -6.98 -13.23 -0.30
C LYS A 59 -6.28 -14.49 0.17
N VAL A 60 -5.41 -14.34 1.16
CA VAL A 60 -4.72 -15.45 1.79
C VAL A 60 -5.05 -15.53 3.27
N GLU A 61 -5.14 -16.75 3.80
CA GLU A 61 -5.49 -17.01 5.19
C GLU A 61 -4.65 -18.15 5.78
N GLY A 62 -4.50 -18.15 7.11
CA GLY A 62 -3.82 -19.19 7.86
C GLY A 62 -4.17 -19.15 9.34
N TYR A 63 -3.73 -20.18 10.07
CA TYR A 63 -3.84 -20.24 11.53
C TYR A 63 -2.46 -20.29 12.13
N GLY A 64 -2.19 -19.38 13.07
CA GLY A 64 -0.88 -19.21 13.68
C GLY A 64 -0.94 -19.25 15.21
N LEU A 65 0.24 -19.25 15.81
CA LEU A 65 0.41 -19.13 17.26
C LEU A 65 1.13 -17.82 17.57
N VAL A 66 0.54 -17.03 18.46
CA VAL A 66 1.15 -15.83 19.03
C VAL A 66 1.72 -16.17 20.39
N SER A 67 2.90 -15.64 20.70
CA SER A 67 3.54 -15.80 22.01
C SER A 67 4.03 -14.48 22.58
N GLY A 68 4.46 -14.50 23.84
CA GLY A 68 4.95 -13.32 24.54
C GLY A 68 3.84 -12.44 25.12
N LEU A 69 2.62 -12.97 25.21
CA LEU A 69 1.48 -12.28 25.78
C LEU A 69 1.60 -12.16 27.30
N ARG A 70 1.05 -11.09 27.87
CA ARG A 70 1.12 -10.81 29.33
C ARG A 70 0.03 -11.57 30.10
N GLY A 71 -0.08 -12.88 29.88
CA GLY A 71 -1.14 -13.71 30.47
C GLY A 71 -2.55 -13.46 29.90
N THR A 72 -2.62 -12.79 28.74
CA THR A 72 -3.87 -12.44 28.03
C THR A 72 -4.24 -13.46 26.94
N GLY A 73 -3.50 -14.56 26.85
CA GLY A 73 -3.71 -15.64 25.90
C GLY A 73 -4.74 -16.67 26.37
N SER A 74 -4.82 -17.81 25.68
CA SER A 74 -5.73 -18.91 26.01
C SER A 74 -5.20 -20.24 25.48
N ALA A 75 -5.44 -21.31 26.25
CA ALA A 75 -5.20 -22.70 25.86
C ALA A 75 -6.29 -23.27 24.93
N GLU A 76 -7.41 -22.55 24.77
CA GLU A 76 -8.54 -23.00 23.97
C GLU A 76 -8.20 -22.98 22.48
N CYS A 77 -8.17 -24.16 21.88
CA CYS A 77 -7.90 -24.33 20.47
C CYS A 77 -8.80 -25.43 19.89
N PRO A 78 -9.58 -25.14 18.82
CA PRO A 78 -10.38 -26.17 18.15
C PRO A 78 -9.53 -27.38 17.72
N PRO A 79 -10.00 -28.63 17.91
CA PRO A 79 -9.18 -29.84 17.71
C PRO A 79 -8.52 -29.93 16.33
N ARG A 80 -9.22 -29.50 15.28
CA ARG A 80 -8.70 -29.49 13.90
C ARG A 80 -7.53 -28.51 13.70
N ILE A 81 -7.63 -27.31 14.29
CA ILE A 81 -6.58 -26.29 14.23
C ILE A 81 -5.39 -26.74 15.09
N ARG A 82 -5.66 -27.31 16.28
CA ARG A 82 -4.62 -27.87 17.15
C ARG A 82 -3.81 -28.94 16.44
N ALA A 83 -4.47 -29.91 15.81
CA ALA A 83 -3.78 -30.96 15.06
C ALA A 83 -2.91 -30.41 13.92
N TYR A 84 -3.40 -29.38 13.22
CA TYR A 84 -2.64 -28.68 12.17
C TYR A 84 -1.39 -28.00 12.75
N LEU A 85 -1.54 -27.15 13.78
CA LEU A 85 -0.45 -26.43 14.43
C LEU A 85 0.59 -27.38 15.02
N THR A 86 0.16 -28.44 15.70
CA THR A 86 1.07 -29.46 16.25
C THR A 86 1.90 -30.12 15.16
N ARG A 87 1.29 -30.46 14.01
CA ARG A 87 2.01 -31.03 12.87
C ARG A 87 2.99 -30.02 12.27
N TYR A 88 2.57 -28.76 12.15
CA TYR A 88 3.38 -27.70 11.57
C TYR A 88 4.60 -27.37 12.43
N ILE A 89 4.41 -27.08 13.72
CA ILE A 89 5.48 -26.74 14.67
C ILE A 89 6.50 -27.89 14.76
N ARG A 90 6.05 -29.15 14.79
CA ARG A 90 6.94 -30.32 14.77
C ARG A 90 7.80 -30.42 13.51
N LYS A 91 7.33 -29.95 12.36
CA LYS A 91 8.12 -29.93 11.12
C LYS A 91 9.18 -28.83 11.13
N GLN A 92 8.94 -27.73 11.84
CA GLN A 92 9.88 -26.62 11.93
C GLN A 92 10.96 -26.81 13.01
N LEU A 93 10.69 -27.64 14.02
CA LEU A 93 11.67 -27.99 15.04
C LEU A 93 12.77 -28.91 14.43
N PRO A 94 14.07 -28.64 14.69
CA PRO A 94 15.13 -29.58 14.36
C PRO A 94 14.85 -30.93 15.03
N SER A 95 15.18 -32.03 14.35
CA SER A 95 15.08 -33.39 14.92
C SER A 95 15.98 -33.51 16.15
N GLY A 96 15.42 -33.23 17.34
CA GLY A 96 16.16 -33.16 18.61
C GLY A 96 15.65 -32.12 19.62
N GLY A 97 14.76 -31.19 19.22
CA GLY A 97 14.18 -30.21 20.15
C GLY A 97 13.12 -30.82 21.07
N ALA A 98 13.40 -30.90 22.37
CA ALA A 98 12.48 -31.40 23.41
C ALA A 98 11.36 -30.39 23.78
N LEU A 99 10.78 -29.70 22.80
CA LEU A 99 9.65 -28.81 23.03
C LEU A 99 8.34 -29.61 22.94
N ASN A 100 7.65 -29.74 24.07
CA ASN A 100 6.30 -30.28 24.10
C ASN A 100 5.33 -29.24 23.50
N VAL A 101 5.01 -29.41 22.22
CA VAL A 101 4.17 -28.47 21.47
C VAL A 101 2.80 -28.28 22.11
N ASP A 102 2.22 -29.34 22.69
CA ASP A 102 0.92 -29.27 23.34
C ASP A 102 0.98 -28.45 24.62
N GLU A 103 2.04 -28.60 25.40
CA GLU A 103 2.30 -27.77 26.58
C GLU A 103 2.46 -26.30 26.18
N TYR A 104 3.22 -26.05 25.12
CA TYR A 104 3.48 -24.69 24.65
C TYR A 104 2.20 -23.97 24.17
N ILE A 105 1.34 -24.64 23.41
CA ILE A 105 0.02 -24.11 22.97
C ILE A 105 -0.91 -23.87 24.16
N ASN A 106 -0.80 -24.65 25.23
CA ASN A 106 -1.66 -24.53 26.39
C ASN A 106 -1.25 -23.41 27.36
N ARG A 107 -0.16 -22.68 27.10
CA ARG A 107 0.30 -21.64 28.03
C ARG A 107 -0.56 -20.37 27.93
N PRO A 108 -0.84 -19.69 29.06
CA PRO A 108 -1.62 -18.45 29.09
C PRO A 108 -0.91 -17.24 28.46
N ASP A 109 0.40 -17.34 28.17
CA ASP A 109 1.18 -16.35 27.42
C ASP A 109 1.20 -16.61 25.91
N THR A 110 0.39 -17.57 25.44
CA THR A 110 0.20 -17.89 24.02
C THR A 110 -1.27 -17.81 23.63
N ALA A 111 -1.53 -17.50 22.36
CA ALA A 111 -2.87 -17.50 21.81
C ALA A 111 -2.86 -18.01 20.37
N VAL A 112 -3.85 -18.83 20.03
CA VAL A 112 -4.08 -19.22 18.65
C VAL A 112 -4.86 -18.12 17.94
N VAL A 113 -4.38 -17.76 16.74
CA VAL A 113 -4.91 -16.64 15.96
C VAL A 113 -5.25 -17.07 14.53
N PHE A 114 -6.18 -16.34 13.94
CA PHE A 114 -6.45 -16.35 12.52
C PHE A 114 -5.64 -15.23 11.85
N VAL A 115 -4.95 -15.55 10.77
CA VAL A 115 -4.10 -14.63 10.03
C VAL A 115 -4.66 -14.47 8.63
N GLU A 116 -4.87 -13.23 8.20
CA GLU A 116 -5.40 -12.89 6.88
C GLU A 116 -4.50 -11.87 6.20
N GLY A 117 -4.46 -11.90 4.87
CA GLY A 117 -3.71 -10.91 4.09
C GLY A 117 -4.23 -10.75 2.67
N MET A 118 -3.93 -9.58 2.11
CA MET A 118 -4.22 -9.26 0.71
C MET A 118 -2.92 -9.35 -0.09
N MET A 119 -2.60 -10.56 -0.55
CA MET A 119 -1.40 -10.75 -1.36
C MET A 119 -1.60 -10.08 -2.72
N PRO A 120 -0.66 -9.25 -3.20
CA PRO A 120 -0.77 -8.69 -4.54
C PRO A 120 -0.86 -9.81 -5.58
N ALA A 121 -1.83 -9.73 -6.51
CA ALA A 121 -2.09 -10.76 -7.53
C ALA A 121 -0.86 -11.11 -8.37
N VAL A 122 0.02 -10.13 -8.48
CA VAL A 122 1.22 -10.16 -9.28
C VAL A 122 2.42 -9.93 -8.38
N ALA A 123 2.40 -10.49 -7.17
CA ALA A 123 3.53 -10.35 -6.26
C ALA A 123 4.75 -11.12 -6.78
N SER A 124 5.92 -10.51 -6.65
CA SER A 124 7.17 -11.23 -6.93
C SER A 124 7.53 -12.10 -5.73
N GLN A 125 8.21 -13.21 -5.98
CA GLN A 125 8.76 -14.04 -4.91
C GLN A 125 9.62 -13.19 -3.96
N GLY A 126 9.43 -13.37 -2.65
CA GLY A 126 10.09 -12.60 -1.61
C GLY A 126 9.51 -11.22 -1.34
N GLN A 127 8.50 -10.77 -2.09
CA GLN A 127 7.80 -9.52 -1.82
C GLN A 127 7.06 -9.61 -0.48
N TYR A 128 7.17 -8.55 0.32
CA TYR A 128 6.46 -8.43 1.59
C TYR A 128 5.11 -7.74 1.44
N PHE A 129 4.16 -8.09 2.31
CA PHE A 129 2.86 -7.45 2.45
C PHE A 129 2.39 -7.49 3.90
N ASP A 130 1.44 -6.63 4.25
CA ASP A 130 0.89 -6.58 5.61
C ASP A 130 -0.12 -7.70 5.83
N VAL A 131 -0.18 -8.20 7.06
CA VAL A 131 -1.15 -9.23 7.47
C VAL A 131 -1.97 -8.75 8.67
N LEU A 132 -3.25 -9.10 8.69
CA LEU A 132 -4.16 -8.93 9.80
C LEU A 132 -4.11 -10.16 10.68
N VAL A 133 -4.08 -9.96 11.99
CA VAL A 133 -4.06 -11.03 12.98
C VAL A 133 -5.23 -10.83 13.94
N THR A 134 -6.07 -11.85 14.07
CA THR A 134 -7.25 -11.82 14.93
C THR A 134 -7.24 -13.02 15.87
N ALA A 135 -7.41 -12.78 17.17
CA ALA A 135 -7.59 -13.87 18.14
C ALA A 135 -8.83 -14.70 17.78
N LEU A 136 -8.73 -16.03 17.88
CA LEU A 136 -9.83 -16.90 17.48
C LEU A 136 -11.13 -16.58 18.24
N ALA A 137 -12.24 -16.55 17.50
CA ALA A 137 -13.57 -16.39 18.06
C ALA A 137 -13.88 -17.56 19.01
N GLY A 138 -14.59 -17.26 20.11
CA GLY A 138 -14.94 -18.25 21.13
C GLY A 138 -13.79 -18.66 22.05
N THR A 139 -12.62 -18.00 21.97
CA THR A 139 -11.53 -18.20 22.95
C THR A 139 -11.52 -17.12 24.03
N GLN A 140 -11.02 -17.48 25.22
CA GLN A 140 -10.79 -16.57 26.35
C GLN A 140 -9.66 -15.55 26.15
N THR A 141 -8.99 -15.55 25.00
CA THR A 141 -7.91 -14.60 24.67
C THR A 141 -8.44 -13.16 24.77
N THR A 142 -7.91 -12.36 25.70
CA THR A 142 -8.35 -10.98 25.94
C THR A 142 -7.54 -9.95 25.16
N SER A 143 -6.27 -10.24 24.86
CA SER A 143 -5.38 -9.34 24.11
C SER A 143 -4.26 -10.12 23.42
N ILE A 144 -3.94 -9.72 22.19
CA ILE A 144 -2.77 -10.18 21.42
C ILE A 144 -1.68 -9.09 21.32
N GLU A 145 -1.85 -7.98 22.03
CA GLU A 145 -0.94 -6.84 22.01
C GLU A 145 0.46 -7.20 22.53
N GLY A 146 1.49 -6.68 21.85
CA GLY A 146 2.89 -6.92 22.19
C GLY A 146 3.35 -8.36 21.93
N GLY A 147 2.47 -9.20 21.38
CA GLY A 147 2.78 -10.56 21.01
C GLY A 147 3.64 -10.66 19.74
N TRP A 148 4.27 -11.81 19.56
CA TRP A 148 5.00 -12.20 18.36
C TRP A 148 4.33 -13.39 17.68
N LEU A 149 4.00 -13.24 16.40
CA LEU A 149 3.47 -14.32 15.57
C LEU A 149 4.62 -15.20 15.07
N PHE A 150 4.55 -16.50 15.37
CA PHE A 150 5.43 -17.49 14.76
C PHE A 150 5.14 -17.65 13.27
N GLU A 151 6.14 -18.14 12.53
CA GLU A 151 5.97 -18.43 11.10
C GLU A 151 4.68 -19.21 10.86
N THR A 152 3.86 -18.71 9.95
CA THR A 152 2.50 -19.19 9.69
C THR A 152 2.31 -19.27 8.18
N GLU A 153 2.03 -20.48 7.68
CA GLU A 153 1.71 -20.70 6.27
C GLU A 153 0.37 -20.04 5.91
N LEU A 154 0.36 -19.29 4.81
CA LEU A 154 -0.82 -18.66 4.24
C LEU A 154 -1.20 -19.32 2.92
N LYS A 155 -2.48 -19.67 2.80
CA LYS A 155 -3.08 -20.34 1.65
C LYS A 155 -4.21 -19.50 1.09
N ILE A 156 -4.74 -19.86 -0.07
CA ILE A 156 -5.92 -19.18 -0.65
C ILE A 156 -7.07 -19.21 0.37
N ALA A 157 -7.72 -18.07 0.61
CA ALA A 157 -8.83 -17.95 1.54
C ALA A 157 -9.96 -18.95 1.24
N GLY A 158 -10.57 -19.54 2.28
CA GLY A 158 -11.61 -20.56 2.17
C GLY A 158 -11.09 -21.96 1.82
N SER A 159 -9.77 -22.17 1.70
CA SER A 159 -9.19 -23.47 1.36
C SER A 159 -8.69 -24.28 2.55
N PHE A 160 -9.00 -23.87 3.79
CA PHE A 160 -8.50 -24.54 4.98
C PHE A 160 -8.86 -26.04 5.06
N GLY A 161 -7.80 -26.87 5.01
CA GLY A 161 -7.84 -28.33 5.04
C GLY A 161 -8.29 -29.00 3.75
N VAL A 162 -8.37 -28.24 2.65
CA VAL A 162 -8.13 -28.77 1.30
C VAL A 162 -6.62 -28.72 1.07
N THR A 163 -6.08 -29.70 0.34
CA THR A 163 -4.67 -29.66 -0.06
C THR A 163 -4.48 -28.55 -1.10
N THR A 164 -4.07 -27.37 -0.64
CA THR A 164 -3.71 -26.22 -1.48
C THR A 164 -2.25 -25.85 -1.30
N GLU A 165 -1.68 -25.25 -2.35
CA GLU A 165 -0.32 -24.71 -2.34
C GLU A 165 -0.21 -23.56 -1.32
N ILE A 166 0.93 -23.51 -0.64
CA ILE A 166 1.25 -22.41 0.28
C ILE A 166 1.76 -21.25 -0.56
N LEU A 167 1.11 -20.09 -0.46
CA LEU A 167 1.41 -18.93 -1.31
C LEU A 167 2.34 -17.94 -0.62
N ALA A 168 2.25 -17.83 0.70
CA ALA A 168 3.04 -16.91 1.50
C ALA A 168 3.25 -17.46 2.91
N ASP A 169 4.25 -16.93 3.61
CA ASP A 169 4.43 -17.11 5.05
C ASP A 169 4.21 -15.79 5.76
N ALA A 170 3.71 -15.83 7.00
CA ALA A 170 3.58 -14.66 7.86
C ALA A 170 4.32 -14.84 9.18
N LYS A 171 5.05 -13.82 9.62
CA LYS A 171 5.68 -13.76 10.95
C LYS A 171 5.98 -12.33 11.36
N GLY A 172 6.13 -12.12 12.67
CA GLY A 172 6.63 -10.84 13.20
C GLY A 172 5.88 -10.32 14.42
N PRO A 173 6.24 -9.12 14.88
CA PRO A 173 5.62 -8.49 16.03
C PRO A 173 4.23 -7.96 15.68
N ILE A 174 3.29 -8.08 16.61
CA ILE A 174 1.91 -7.61 16.42
C ILE A 174 1.82 -6.14 16.80
N PHE A 175 1.36 -5.34 15.84
CA PHE A 175 1.06 -3.93 16.02
C PHE A 175 -0.44 -3.75 16.26
N THR A 176 -0.77 -3.16 17.41
CA THR A 176 -2.09 -2.59 17.68
C THR A 176 -2.00 -1.08 17.49
N ASP A 177 -2.89 -0.51 16.69
CA ASP A 177 -2.88 0.93 16.47
C ASP A 177 -3.53 1.66 17.65
N LYS A 178 -2.75 2.53 18.28
CA LYS A 178 -3.13 3.33 19.45
C LYS A 178 -3.19 4.84 19.16
N ILE A 179 -3.00 5.26 17.91
CA ILE A 179 -2.86 6.68 17.53
C ILE A 179 -4.22 7.42 17.49
N GLY A 180 -5.35 6.70 17.46
CA GLY A 180 -6.70 7.26 17.42
C GLY A 180 -7.55 6.98 18.66
N ASN A 181 -8.64 7.75 18.85
CA ASN A 181 -9.62 7.62 19.94
C ASN A 181 -10.50 6.36 19.88
N PHE A 182 -10.09 5.34 19.12
CA PHE A 182 -10.81 4.08 19.07
C PHE A 182 -10.42 3.26 20.29
N THR A 183 -11.39 2.68 20.98
CA THR A 183 -11.16 1.50 21.81
C THR A 183 -10.66 0.41 20.89
N ALA A 184 -9.36 0.40 20.60
CA ALA A 184 -8.73 -0.56 19.73
C ALA A 184 -9.06 -1.94 20.29
N ASN A 185 -9.71 -2.77 19.48
CA ASN A 185 -9.98 -4.15 19.89
C ASN A 185 -8.62 -4.85 20.05
N THR A 186 -8.19 -5.06 21.29
CA THR A 186 -6.90 -5.66 21.65
C THR A 186 -6.75 -7.10 21.17
N ARG A 187 -7.84 -7.73 20.71
CA ARG A 187 -7.87 -9.04 20.06
C ARG A 187 -7.58 -9.00 18.56
N ILE A 188 -7.41 -7.80 17.99
CA ILE A 188 -7.10 -7.56 16.58
C ILE A 188 -5.83 -6.72 16.49
N GLY A 189 -4.89 -7.17 15.67
CA GLY A 189 -3.66 -6.46 15.37
C GLY A 189 -3.24 -6.71 13.93
N HIS A 190 -2.16 -6.08 13.50
CA HIS A 190 -1.59 -6.29 12.18
C HIS A 190 -0.08 -6.46 12.30
N ILE A 191 0.53 -7.13 11.32
CA ILE A 191 1.97 -7.24 11.21
C ILE A 191 2.38 -6.53 9.93
N MET A 192 3.04 -5.40 10.15
CA MET A 192 3.62 -4.55 9.13
C MET A 192 4.76 -5.28 8.40
N ALA A 193 4.64 -5.42 7.08
CA ALA A 193 5.52 -6.23 6.23
C ALA A 193 5.77 -7.65 6.75
N GLY A 194 4.77 -8.25 7.43
CA GLY A 194 4.91 -9.57 8.06
C GLY A 194 4.70 -10.74 7.12
N GLY A 195 3.92 -10.57 6.05
CA GLY A 195 3.67 -11.57 5.02
C GLY A 195 4.77 -11.56 3.97
N LYS A 196 5.27 -12.72 3.55
CA LYS A 196 6.31 -12.90 2.52
C LYS A 196 5.83 -13.89 1.47
N VAL A 197 5.82 -13.48 0.22
CA VAL A 197 5.38 -14.32 -0.91
C VAL A 197 6.42 -15.40 -1.23
N LEU A 198 5.98 -16.65 -1.33
CA LEU A 198 6.86 -17.82 -1.54
C LEU A 198 7.06 -18.18 -3.01
N SER A 199 6.04 -17.96 -3.85
CA SER A 199 6.10 -18.26 -5.28
C SER A 199 5.58 -17.09 -6.12
N GLU A 200 6.23 -16.82 -7.25
CA GLU A 200 5.76 -15.80 -8.18
C GLU A 200 4.51 -16.29 -8.90
N TYR A 201 3.39 -15.61 -8.68
CA TYR A 201 2.13 -15.96 -9.35
C TYR A 201 2.21 -15.52 -10.82
N LYS A 202 2.15 -16.49 -11.73
CA LYS A 202 2.19 -16.21 -13.16
C LYS A 202 0.83 -15.73 -13.66
N VAL A 203 0.85 -14.64 -14.42
CA VAL A 203 -0.36 -14.10 -15.05
C VAL A 203 -0.80 -15.06 -16.15
N ARG A 204 -2.09 -15.37 -16.22
CA ARG A 204 -2.66 -16.22 -17.27
C ARG A 204 -3.69 -15.45 -18.07
N LEU A 205 -3.63 -15.60 -19.39
CA LEU A 205 -4.62 -15.14 -20.34
C LEU A 205 -5.40 -16.36 -20.82
N ALA A 206 -6.69 -16.41 -20.47
CA ALA A 206 -7.58 -17.48 -20.85
C ALA A 206 -8.41 -17.05 -22.07
N LEU A 207 -8.37 -17.82 -23.15
CA LEU A 207 -9.24 -17.63 -24.30
C LEU A 207 -10.58 -18.31 -24.01
N PRO A 208 -11.72 -17.59 -24.04
CA PRO A 208 -13.04 -18.19 -23.84
C PRO A 208 -13.38 -19.25 -24.89
N ARG A 209 -12.82 -19.10 -26.10
CA ARG A 209 -12.90 -20.08 -27.19
C ARG A 209 -11.48 -20.55 -27.52
N PRO A 210 -11.11 -21.79 -27.18
CA PRO A 210 -9.78 -22.31 -27.43
C PRO A 210 -9.45 -22.34 -28.94
N ASP A 211 -8.32 -21.74 -29.32
CA ASP A 211 -7.88 -21.61 -30.71
C ASP A 211 -6.34 -21.53 -30.76
N TYR A 212 -5.71 -22.48 -31.45
CA TYR A 212 -4.24 -22.55 -31.56
C TYR A 212 -3.66 -21.41 -32.42
N GLU A 213 -4.37 -20.93 -33.43
CA GLU A 213 -3.88 -19.86 -34.30
C GLU A 213 -3.91 -18.55 -33.54
N ILE A 214 -5.03 -18.24 -32.88
CA ILE A 214 -5.17 -17.01 -32.08
C ILE A 214 -4.18 -17.03 -30.91
N SER A 215 -4.07 -18.13 -30.17
CA SER A 215 -3.13 -18.21 -29.04
C SER A 215 -1.67 -18.02 -29.48
N ASN A 216 -1.26 -18.61 -30.60
CA ASN A 216 0.08 -18.42 -31.17
C ASN A 216 0.29 -16.99 -31.69
N ALA A 217 -0.73 -16.38 -32.31
CA ALA A 217 -0.67 -15.00 -32.77
C ALA A 217 -0.49 -14.03 -31.59
N ILE A 218 -1.24 -14.22 -30.49
CA ILE A 218 -1.09 -13.43 -29.26
C ILE A 218 0.32 -13.61 -28.69
N ARG A 219 0.80 -14.86 -28.57
CA ARG A 219 2.16 -15.15 -28.10
C ARG A 219 3.21 -14.41 -28.94
N ASN A 220 3.14 -14.52 -30.27
CA ASN A 220 4.09 -13.90 -31.18
C ASN A 220 4.05 -12.37 -31.07
N ARG A 221 2.85 -11.78 -30.97
CA ARG A 221 2.67 -10.34 -30.79
C ARG A 221 3.33 -9.84 -29.50
N LEU A 222 3.10 -10.54 -28.40
CA LEU A 222 3.67 -10.18 -27.09
C LEU A 222 5.20 -10.34 -27.07
N ASN A 223 5.71 -11.46 -27.58
CA ASN A 223 7.15 -11.70 -27.63
C ASN A 223 7.87 -10.72 -28.57
N GLY A 224 7.24 -10.34 -29.68
CA GLY A 224 7.77 -9.35 -30.61
C GLY A 224 7.89 -7.94 -29.99
N CYS A 225 6.96 -7.56 -29.11
CA CYS A 225 6.98 -6.24 -28.48
C CYS A 225 7.83 -6.16 -27.21
N PHE A 226 7.86 -7.23 -26.41
CA PHE A 226 8.44 -7.19 -25.06
C PHE A 226 9.68 -8.07 -24.87
N GLY A 227 10.07 -8.81 -25.91
CA GLY A 227 11.18 -9.76 -25.88
C GLY A 227 10.71 -11.20 -25.74
N MET A 228 11.62 -12.12 -26.07
CA MET A 228 11.37 -13.56 -26.00
C MET A 228 10.97 -14.01 -24.59
N ASP A 229 10.18 -15.08 -24.50
CA ASP A 229 9.67 -15.69 -23.27
C ASP A 229 8.74 -14.80 -22.40
N THR A 230 8.32 -13.63 -22.90
CA THR A 230 7.27 -12.83 -22.26
C THR A 230 5.95 -13.60 -22.22
N ALA A 231 5.60 -14.29 -23.30
CA ALA A 231 4.40 -15.09 -23.43
C ALA A 231 4.70 -16.51 -23.90
N ARG A 232 4.02 -17.48 -23.29
CA ARG A 232 4.08 -18.89 -23.65
C ARG A 232 2.66 -19.44 -23.80
N ALA A 233 2.29 -19.82 -25.02
CA ALA A 233 1.04 -20.53 -25.27
C ALA A 233 1.19 -21.97 -24.75
N LEU A 234 0.51 -22.29 -23.65
CA LEU A 234 0.56 -23.62 -23.03
C LEU A 234 -0.38 -24.58 -23.76
N ARG A 235 -1.58 -24.09 -24.11
CA ARG A 235 -2.68 -24.82 -24.75
C ARG A 235 -3.47 -23.86 -25.64
N SER A 236 -4.36 -24.39 -26.48
CA SER A 236 -5.24 -23.58 -27.34
C SER A 236 -6.08 -22.53 -26.60
N GLY A 237 -6.39 -22.77 -25.32
CA GLY A 237 -7.18 -21.86 -24.49
C GLY A 237 -6.39 -21.04 -23.47
N GLU A 238 -5.06 -21.20 -23.38
CA GLU A 238 -4.31 -20.71 -22.22
C GLU A 238 -2.90 -20.24 -22.60
N ILE A 239 -2.62 -18.98 -22.25
CA ILE A 239 -1.33 -18.34 -22.45
C ILE A 239 -0.80 -17.89 -21.09
N GLU A 240 0.40 -18.34 -20.76
CA GLU A 240 1.16 -17.90 -19.60
C GLU A 240 1.92 -16.63 -19.95
N LEU A 241 1.86 -15.63 -19.08
CA LEU A 241 2.49 -14.32 -19.24
C LEU A 241 3.49 -14.10 -18.10
N THR A 242 4.73 -13.84 -18.47
CA THR A 242 5.83 -13.45 -17.59
C THR A 242 6.02 -11.95 -17.71
N ILE A 243 6.18 -11.24 -16.59
CA ILE A 243 6.36 -9.79 -16.62
C ILE A 243 7.83 -9.46 -16.89
N PRO A 244 8.14 -8.68 -17.94
CA PRO A 244 9.51 -8.29 -18.22
C PRO A 244 10.11 -7.44 -17.09
N PRO A 245 11.44 -7.47 -16.87
CA PRO A 245 12.11 -6.71 -15.80
C PRO A 245 11.75 -5.22 -15.78
N LYS A 246 11.65 -4.58 -16.96
CA LYS A 246 11.26 -3.17 -17.13
C LYS A 246 9.90 -2.84 -16.48
N TYR A 247 8.98 -3.81 -16.44
CA TYR A 247 7.62 -3.62 -15.95
C TYR A 247 7.38 -4.16 -14.54
N LYS A 248 8.40 -4.67 -13.83
CA LYS A 248 8.23 -5.23 -12.48
C LYS A 248 7.64 -4.24 -11.47
N ARG A 249 7.91 -2.93 -11.62
CA ARG A 249 7.33 -1.88 -10.77
C ARG A 249 5.96 -1.37 -11.26
N HIS A 250 5.59 -1.67 -12.52
CA HIS A 250 4.38 -1.18 -13.17
C HIS A 250 3.56 -2.32 -13.79
N LYS A 251 3.39 -3.40 -13.02
CA LYS A 251 2.73 -4.64 -13.48
C LYS A 251 1.32 -4.38 -14.01
N GLN A 252 0.52 -3.58 -13.30
CA GLN A 252 -0.84 -3.21 -13.73
C GLN A 252 -0.83 -2.45 -15.07
N ARG A 253 0.14 -1.56 -15.28
CA ARG A 253 0.29 -0.83 -16.54
C ARG A 253 0.64 -1.78 -17.68
N PHE A 254 1.56 -2.72 -17.45
CA PHE A 254 1.90 -3.76 -18.43
C PHE A 254 0.70 -4.62 -18.81
N ILE A 255 -0.09 -5.09 -17.83
CA ILE A 255 -1.32 -5.85 -18.12
C ILE A 255 -2.34 -5.01 -18.88
N ALA A 256 -2.49 -3.72 -18.55
CA ALA A 256 -3.35 -2.82 -19.29
C ALA A 256 -2.88 -2.67 -20.75
N MET A 257 -1.57 -2.49 -20.97
CA MET A 257 -0.97 -2.44 -22.31
C MET A 257 -1.26 -3.72 -23.10
N VAL A 258 -0.98 -4.89 -22.51
CA VAL A 258 -1.29 -6.20 -23.09
C VAL A 258 -2.75 -6.26 -23.53
N GLY A 259 -3.68 -5.81 -22.68
CA GLY A 259 -5.11 -5.79 -23.01
C GLY A 259 -5.49 -4.86 -24.17
N THR A 260 -4.80 -3.72 -24.34
CA THR A 260 -5.08 -2.74 -25.40
C THR A 260 -4.36 -3.00 -26.71
N MET A 261 -3.35 -3.88 -26.73
CA MET A 261 -2.61 -4.21 -27.95
C MET A 261 -3.52 -4.83 -29.00
N TYR A 262 -3.42 -4.33 -30.23
CA TYR A 262 -4.03 -4.95 -31.39
C TYR A 262 -3.23 -6.17 -31.84
N LEU A 263 -3.96 -7.21 -32.27
CA LEU A 263 -3.37 -8.46 -32.73
C LEU A 263 -2.69 -8.30 -34.08
N THR A 264 -3.33 -7.58 -35.00
CA THR A 264 -2.83 -7.33 -36.36
C THR A 264 -2.13 -5.98 -36.44
N GLN A 265 -0.94 -5.98 -37.03
CA GLN A 265 -0.20 -4.77 -37.39
C GLN A 265 -0.51 -4.41 -38.84
N ASP A 266 -0.94 -3.18 -39.08
CA ASP A 266 -1.24 -2.64 -40.40
C ASP A 266 -1.02 -1.12 -40.32
N PRO A 267 -0.06 -0.55 -41.08
CA PRO A 267 0.28 0.87 -40.97
C PRO A 267 -0.89 1.83 -41.20
N ALA A 268 -1.82 1.50 -42.11
CA ALA A 268 -2.98 2.34 -42.38
C ALA A 268 -3.99 2.29 -41.24
N LEU A 269 -4.20 1.10 -40.66
CA LEU A 269 -5.02 0.96 -39.45
C LEU A 269 -4.34 1.59 -38.23
N ASP A 270 -3.03 1.51 -38.10
CA ASP A 270 -2.26 2.09 -37.01
C ASP A 270 -2.37 3.62 -37.01
N GLN A 271 -2.26 4.26 -38.18
CA GLN A 271 -2.54 5.69 -38.30
C GLN A 271 -3.98 6.05 -37.88
N LYS A 272 -4.97 5.24 -38.30
CA LYS A 272 -6.37 5.43 -37.88
C LYS A 272 -6.57 5.23 -36.38
N ARG A 273 -5.88 4.25 -35.77
CA ARG A 273 -5.87 3.98 -34.32
C ARG A 273 -5.29 5.17 -33.56
N ILE A 274 -4.12 5.67 -33.98
CA ILE A 274 -3.46 6.83 -33.36
C ILE A 274 -4.40 8.03 -33.38
N ALA A 275 -4.90 8.43 -34.55
CA ALA A 275 -5.81 9.57 -34.68
C ALA A 275 -7.07 9.43 -33.80
N THR A 276 -7.62 8.21 -33.72
CA THR A 276 -8.78 7.92 -32.87
C THR A 276 -8.44 8.09 -31.39
N PHE A 277 -7.34 7.51 -30.91
CA PHE A 277 -6.98 7.58 -29.50
C PHE A 277 -6.45 8.97 -29.09
N VAL A 278 -5.78 9.71 -29.97
CA VAL A 278 -5.40 11.12 -29.73
C VAL A 278 -6.64 11.98 -29.55
N LYS A 279 -7.63 11.85 -30.44
CA LYS A 279 -8.92 12.54 -30.32
C LYS A 279 -9.65 12.17 -29.03
N ARG A 280 -9.66 10.89 -28.65
CA ARG A 280 -10.26 10.42 -27.39
C ARG A 280 -9.48 10.89 -26.17
N LEU A 281 -8.15 10.97 -26.24
CA LEU A 281 -7.32 11.48 -25.15
C LEU A 281 -7.65 12.96 -24.88
N ALA A 282 -7.84 13.75 -25.94
CA ALA A 282 -8.24 15.15 -25.84
C ALA A 282 -9.69 15.32 -25.34
N GLY A 283 -10.64 14.52 -25.85
CA GLY A 283 -12.07 14.79 -25.68
C GLY A 283 -12.84 13.89 -24.69
N SER A 284 -12.31 12.74 -24.29
CA SER A 284 -13.05 11.76 -23.48
C SER A 284 -12.80 11.89 -21.98
N GLN A 285 -13.69 11.28 -21.19
CA GLN A 285 -13.54 11.17 -19.73
C GLN A 285 -12.48 10.14 -19.32
N ASP A 286 -12.36 9.04 -20.07
CA ASP A 286 -11.39 7.97 -19.82
C ASP A 286 -10.13 8.17 -20.67
N LYS A 287 -9.30 9.10 -20.21
CA LYS A 287 -8.01 9.43 -20.82
C LYS A 287 -6.99 8.30 -20.65
N TYR A 288 -7.05 7.55 -19.54
CA TYR A 288 -6.09 6.49 -19.23
C TYR A 288 -6.11 5.37 -20.26
N ARG A 289 -7.29 4.90 -20.69
CA ARG A 289 -7.36 3.86 -21.73
C ARG A 289 -6.73 4.30 -23.05
N SER A 290 -6.96 5.56 -23.44
CA SER A 290 -6.41 6.10 -24.70
C SER A 290 -4.89 6.25 -24.62
N GLU A 291 -4.38 6.67 -23.46
CA GLU A 291 -2.95 6.76 -23.18
C GLU A 291 -2.25 5.40 -23.28
N VAL A 292 -2.80 4.37 -22.63
CA VAL A 292 -2.23 3.01 -22.65
C VAL A 292 -2.29 2.41 -24.05
N ALA A 293 -3.36 2.67 -24.81
CA ALA A 293 -3.46 2.23 -26.20
C ALA A 293 -2.42 2.90 -27.11
N LEU A 294 -2.19 4.21 -26.97
CA LEU A 294 -1.16 4.94 -27.73
C LEU A 294 0.25 4.45 -27.38
N GLU A 295 0.52 4.18 -26.09
CA GLU A 295 1.79 3.58 -25.66
C GLU A 295 1.99 2.18 -26.25
N ALA A 296 0.92 1.38 -26.34
CA ALA A 296 0.96 0.04 -26.93
C ALA A 296 1.16 0.05 -28.46
N ILE A 297 0.78 1.12 -29.16
CA ILE A 297 1.10 1.32 -30.58
C ILE A 297 2.59 1.66 -30.74
N GLY A 298 3.11 2.54 -29.87
CA GLY A 298 4.54 2.86 -29.81
C GLY A 298 4.88 4.23 -30.41
N ASN A 299 6.14 4.36 -30.84
CA ASN A 299 6.77 5.65 -31.20
C ASN A 299 6.10 6.38 -32.37
N GLU A 300 5.34 5.68 -33.22
CA GLU A 300 4.54 6.27 -34.29
C GLU A 300 3.52 7.30 -33.76
N SER A 301 3.08 7.13 -32.51
CA SER A 301 2.14 8.04 -31.85
C SER A 301 2.77 9.38 -31.43
N LEU A 302 4.11 9.50 -31.37
CA LEU A 302 4.80 10.65 -30.78
C LEU A 302 4.49 11.97 -31.50
N GLY A 303 4.35 11.94 -32.82
CA GLY A 303 4.08 13.14 -33.62
C GLY A 303 2.75 13.81 -33.22
N GLU A 304 1.67 13.03 -33.17
CA GLU A 304 0.35 13.54 -32.79
C GLU A 304 0.25 13.81 -31.28
N LEU A 305 0.91 13.01 -30.44
CA LEU A 305 0.97 13.23 -28.99
C LEU A 305 1.68 14.53 -28.61
N GLY A 306 2.72 14.92 -29.37
CA GLY A 306 3.48 16.15 -29.13
C GLY A 306 2.60 17.40 -29.14
N VAL A 307 1.55 17.42 -29.98
CA VAL A 307 0.58 18.52 -30.04
C VAL A 307 -0.18 18.66 -28.72
N LEU A 308 -0.53 17.54 -28.08
CA LEU A 308 -1.31 17.52 -26.84
C LEU A 308 -0.52 17.99 -25.62
N LEU A 309 0.82 18.04 -25.69
CA LEU A 309 1.67 18.61 -24.63
C LEU A 309 1.38 20.11 -24.41
N ASN A 310 0.86 20.80 -25.41
CA ASN A 310 0.48 22.21 -25.35
C ASN A 310 -1.03 22.43 -25.16
N SER A 311 -1.80 21.37 -24.84
CA SER A 311 -3.25 21.49 -24.61
C SER A 311 -3.55 22.48 -23.47
N ALA A 312 -4.64 23.23 -23.58
CA ALA A 312 -5.12 24.09 -22.48
C ALA A 312 -5.56 23.28 -21.25
N ASP A 313 -6.08 22.06 -21.46
CA ASP A 313 -6.47 21.14 -20.38
C ASP A 313 -5.23 20.45 -19.81
N GLU A 314 -4.90 20.77 -18.55
CA GLU A 314 -3.75 20.19 -17.85
C GLU A 314 -3.84 18.68 -17.68
N ARG A 315 -5.05 18.13 -17.55
CA ARG A 315 -5.25 16.68 -17.47
C ARG A 315 -4.85 16.02 -18.78
N VAL A 316 -5.19 16.62 -19.92
CA VAL A 316 -4.74 16.14 -21.24
C VAL A 316 -3.22 16.20 -21.33
N ARG A 317 -2.60 17.32 -20.92
CA ARG A 317 -1.13 17.46 -20.89
C ARG A 317 -0.48 16.37 -20.05
N LEU A 318 -0.99 16.10 -18.84
CA LEU A 318 -0.48 15.05 -17.95
C LEU A 318 -0.45 13.68 -18.63
N HIS A 319 -1.59 13.24 -19.18
CA HIS A 319 -1.70 11.93 -19.81
C HIS A 319 -0.83 11.83 -21.07
N ALA A 320 -0.83 12.88 -21.92
CA ALA A 320 0.03 12.93 -23.10
C ALA A 320 1.52 12.89 -22.72
N ALA A 321 1.94 13.70 -21.75
CA ALA A 321 3.32 13.77 -21.30
C ALA A 321 3.81 12.46 -20.68
N ARG A 322 2.96 11.77 -19.91
CA ARG A 322 3.27 10.42 -19.40
C ARG A 322 3.44 9.40 -20.51
N CYS A 323 2.57 9.41 -21.52
CA CYS A 323 2.72 8.54 -22.70
C CYS A 323 4.03 8.81 -23.44
N VAL A 324 4.30 10.09 -23.75
CA VAL A 324 5.51 10.54 -24.45
C VAL A 324 6.78 10.15 -23.68
N LEU A 325 6.78 10.29 -22.35
CA LEU A 325 7.90 9.87 -21.50
C LEU A 325 8.12 8.36 -21.54
N ASN A 326 7.06 7.55 -21.45
CA ASN A 326 7.18 6.09 -21.49
C ASN A 326 7.68 5.56 -22.84
N LEU A 327 7.38 6.29 -23.92
CA LEU A 327 7.91 6.06 -25.26
C LEU A 327 9.37 6.52 -25.42
N GLY A 328 9.97 7.11 -24.38
CA GLY A 328 11.39 7.47 -24.34
C GLY A 328 11.72 8.88 -24.83
N SER A 329 10.75 9.79 -24.89
CA SER A 329 10.97 11.18 -25.31
C SER A 329 11.00 12.16 -24.14
N ASP A 330 12.08 12.95 -24.06
CA ASP A 330 12.33 13.97 -23.02
C ASP A 330 11.32 15.12 -23.03
N ALA A 331 10.59 15.31 -24.13
CA ALA A 331 9.49 16.27 -24.19
C ALA A 331 8.41 15.95 -23.14
N GLY A 332 8.16 14.66 -22.89
CA GLY A 332 7.26 14.20 -21.85
C GLY A 332 7.78 14.54 -20.45
N LEU A 333 9.08 14.33 -20.19
CA LEU A 333 9.71 14.70 -18.91
C LEU A 333 9.57 16.20 -18.64
N THR A 334 9.83 17.04 -19.64
CA THR A 334 9.76 18.50 -19.51
C THR A 334 8.35 18.95 -19.12
N ALA A 335 7.32 18.45 -19.82
CA ALA A 335 5.93 18.78 -19.53
C ALA A 335 5.48 18.26 -18.14
N LEU A 336 5.87 17.04 -17.75
CA LEU A 336 5.56 16.51 -16.42
C LEU A 336 6.26 17.30 -15.31
N ARG A 337 7.51 17.73 -15.51
CA ARG A 337 8.24 18.57 -14.54
C ARG A 337 7.51 19.89 -14.29
N GLN A 338 7.01 20.53 -15.35
CA GLN A 338 6.20 21.75 -15.22
C GLN A 338 4.93 21.52 -14.38
N ILE A 339 4.23 20.40 -14.59
CA ILE A 339 3.04 20.04 -13.81
C ILE A 339 3.42 19.76 -12.35
N ALA A 340 4.47 18.97 -12.09
CA ALA A 340 4.92 18.63 -10.74
C ALA A 340 5.35 19.86 -9.91
N LEU A 341 5.98 20.84 -10.54
CA LEU A 341 6.47 22.06 -9.90
C LEU A 341 5.42 23.17 -9.79
N ASN A 342 4.32 23.09 -10.55
CA ASN A 342 3.22 24.06 -10.45
C ASN A 342 2.42 23.85 -9.16
N LYS A 343 2.62 24.71 -8.16
CA LYS A 343 1.93 24.63 -6.86
C LYS A 343 0.40 24.61 -6.93
N ASN A 344 -0.18 25.19 -7.98
CA ASN A 344 -1.63 25.27 -8.16
C ASN A 344 -2.21 24.08 -8.93
N SER A 345 -1.36 23.19 -9.46
CA SER A 345 -1.83 22.04 -10.22
C SER A 345 -2.45 21.00 -9.26
N PRO A 346 -3.62 20.41 -9.60
CA PRO A 346 -4.13 19.26 -8.87
C PRO A 346 -3.42 17.94 -9.26
N TYR A 347 -2.58 17.96 -10.30
CA TYR A 347 -1.96 16.76 -10.90
C TYR A 347 -0.47 16.61 -10.54
N ARG A 348 0.02 17.39 -9.57
CA ARG A 348 1.45 17.38 -9.18
C ARG A 348 1.93 16.00 -8.78
N LEU A 349 1.15 15.31 -7.94
CA LEU A 349 1.48 13.98 -7.46
C LEU A 349 1.51 12.96 -8.61
N ASP A 350 0.51 12.97 -9.48
CA ASP A 350 0.46 12.09 -10.65
C ASP A 350 1.66 12.31 -11.59
N ALA A 351 2.06 13.57 -11.77
CA ALA A 351 3.22 13.92 -12.59
C ALA A 351 4.54 13.45 -11.94
N LEU A 352 4.69 13.64 -10.63
CA LEU A 352 5.85 13.13 -9.89
C LEU A 352 5.94 11.60 -10.02
N VAL A 353 4.86 10.88 -9.74
CA VAL A 353 4.81 9.41 -9.85
C VAL A 353 5.12 8.95 -11.28
N ALA A 354 4.66 9.68 -12.29
CA ALA A 354 4.98 9.38 -13.68
C ALA A 354 6.47 9.55 -14.01
N ILE A 355 7.10 10.61 -13.50
CA ILE A 355 8.54 10.86 -13.69
C ILE A 355 9.37 9.79 -12.97
N THR A 356 9.06 9.49 -11.71
CA THR A 356 9.84 8.52 -10.94
C THR A 356 9.69 7.08 -11.45
N ALA A 357 8.59 6.79 -12.15
CA ALA A 357 8.35 5.53 -12.82
C ALA A 357 9.16 5.32 -14.11
N ALA A 358 9.36 6.39 -14.89
CA ALA A 358 9.76 6.25 -16.30
C ALA A 358 10.99 7.07 -16.73
N ALA A 359 11.31 8.16 -16.03
CA ALA A 359 12.47 8.98 -16.36
C ALA A 359 13.78 8.28 -16.00
N ALA A 360 14.88 8.80 -16.55
CA ALA A 360 16.21 8.40 -16.12
C ALA A 360 16.37 8.60 -14.60
N HIS A 361 17.09 7.68 -13.95
CA HIS A 361 17.26 7.67 -12.50
C HIS A 361 17.71 9.02 -11.93
N ASN A 362 18.72 9.64 -12.55
CA ASN A 362 19.26 10.93 -12.11
C ASN A 362 18.23 12.06 -12.22
N ASP A 363 17.39 12.07 -13.25
CA ASP A 363 16.35 13.08 -13.44
C ASP A 363 15.25 12.98 -12.39
N ALA A 364 14.85 11.75 -12.06
CA ALA A 364 13.88 11.48 -11.01
C ALA A 364 14.42 11.90 -9.63
N VAL A 365 15.64 11.44 -9.29
CA VAL A 365 16.30 11.77 -8.01
C VAL A 365 16.50 13.28 -7.85
N ALA A 366 16.96 13.98 -8.89
CA ALA A 366 17.14 15.42 -8.85
C ALA A 366 15.83 16.17 -8.57
N LEU A 367 14.72 15.76 -9.20
CA LEU A 367 13.41 16.34 -8.93
C LEU A 367 12.94 16.03 -7.50
N CYS A 368 13.10 14.80 -7.03
CA CYS A 368 12.70 14.42 -5.67
C CYS A 368 13.48 15.21 -4.61
N ARG A 369 14.79 15.40 -4.77
CA ARG A 369 15.60 16.24 -3.86
C ARG A 369 15.09 17.68 -3.79
N LEU A 370 14.66 18.24 -4.93
CA LEU A 370 14.04 19.56 -4.96
C LEU A 370 12.69 19.58 -4.20
N LEU A 371 11.86 18.56 -4.41
CA LEU A 371 10.53 18.45 -3.83
C LEU A 371 10.51 18.06 -2.34
N LEU A 372 11.64 17.67 -1.73
CA LEU A 372 11.75 17.55 -0.27
C LEU A 372 11.47 18.88 0.46
N ARG A 373 11.65 20.01 -0.22
CA ARG A 373 11.38 21.37 0.31
C ARG A 373 9.99 21.89 -0.07
N ASP A 374 9.15 21.05 -0.67
CA ASP A 374 7.80 21.47 -1.05
C ASP A 374 6.97 21.82 0.19
N ASP A 375 6.06 22.78 0.10
CA ASP A 375 5.14 23.13 1.19
C ASP A 375 4.06 22.05 1.40
N ASN A 376 3.69 21.31 0.35
CA ASN A 376 2.72 20.22 0.45
C ASN A 376 3.37 18.92 0.97
N PHE A 377 2.96 18.49 2.15
CA PHE A 377 3.46 17.26 2.78
C PHE A 377 3.28 16.00 1.91
N VAL A 378 2.20 15.89 1.12
CA VAL A 378 1.97 14.73 0.26
C VAL A 378 3.04 14.64 -0.84
N ILE A 379 3.46 15.79 -1.38
CA ILE A 379 4.52 15.87 -2.38
C ILE A 379 5.88 15.58 -1.75
N ARG A 380 6.16 16.12 -0.55
CA ARG A 380 7.38 15.80 0.21
C ARG A 380 7.48 14.30 0.50
N LEU A 381 6.39 13.70 0.97
CA LEU A 381 6.31 12.28 1.30
C LEU A 381 6.59 11.42 0.07
N ALA A 382 5.95 11.70 -1.07
CA ALA A 382 6.19 10.97 -2.32
C ALA A 382 7.63 11.13 -2.84
N ALA A 383 8.21 12.32 -2.73
CA ALA A 383 9.60 12.57 -3.09
C ALA A 383 10.57 11.79 -2.20
N TYR A 384 10.33 11.79 -0.88
CA TYR A 384 11.10 11.02 0.08
C TYR A 384 11.02 9.51 -0.19
N GLU A 385 9.82 8.96 -0.45
CA GLU A 385 9.65 7.53 -0.72
C GLU A 385 10.50 7.08 -1.91
N GLN A 386 10.54 7.89 -2.98
CA GLN A 386 11.39 7.61 -4.13
C GLN A 386 12.89 7.66 -3.81
N LEU A 387 13.33 8.67 -3.06
CA LEU A 387 14.74 8.82 -2.69
C LEU A 387 15.21 7.66 -1.83
N ARG A 388 14.37 7.22 -0.90
CA ARG A 388 14.62 6.06 -0.07
C ARG A 388 14.74 4.78 -0.88
N GLU A 389 13.82 4.53 -1.81
CA GLU A 389 13.90 3.37 -2.71
C GLU A 389 15.14 3.40 -3.63
N SER A 390 15.71 4.58 -3.82
CA SER A 390 16.91 4.81 -4.62
C SER A 390 18.21 4.77 -3.81
N ASP A 391 18.13 4.53 -2.48
CA ASP A 391 19.26 4.60 -1.55
C ASP A 391 20.01 5.94 -1.63
N ASP A 392 19.25 7.03 -1.75
CA ASP A 392 19.81 8.37 -1.92
C ASP A 392 20.35 8.94 -0.60
N ALA A 393 21.54 9.57 -0.65
CA ALA A 393 22.21 10.15 0.51
C ALA A 393 21.41 11.27 1.24
N ALA A 394 20.35 11.80 0.63
CA ALA A 394 19.44 12.72 1.32
C ALA A 394 18.64 12.05 2.44
N VAL A 395 18.49 10.72 2.43
CA VAL A 395 17.76 9.95 3.43
C VAL A 395 18.77 9.20 4.30
N LEU A 396 19.05 9.74 5.49
CA LEU A 396 19.92 9.06 6.45
C LEU A 396 19.12 8.00 7.20
N GLN A 397 19.36 6.74 6.86
CA GLN A 397 18.67 5.59 7.43
C GLN A 397 19.48 4.93 8.55
N GLU A 398 18.80 4.57 9.63
CA GLU A 398 19.37 3.85 10.77
C GLU A 398 18.37 2.78 11.23
N GLN A 399 18.82 1.55 11.49
CA GLN A 399 17.95 0.48 11.98
C GLN A 399 17.94 0.47 13.51
N ILE A 400 16.75 0.42 14.11
CA ILE A 400 16.54 0.46 15.56
C ILE A 400 16.08 -0.92 16.05
N ALA A 401 16.84 -1.51 16.99
CA ALA A 401 16.59 -2.85 17.55
C ALA A 401 16.23 -3.94 16.51
N GLY A 402 16.83 -3.87 15.31
CA GLY A 402 16.53 -4.80 14.21
C GLY A 402 15.09 -4.78 13.67
N SER A 403 14.21 -3.91 14.18
CA SER A 403 12.75 -4.04 14.05
C SER A 403 12.10 -2.95 13.19
N PHE A 404 12.63 -1.73 13.20
CA PHE A 404 12.15 -0.62 12.38
C PHE A 404 13.29 0.33 12.00
N TYR A 405 13.00 1.29 11.12
CA TYR A 405 13.98 2.30 10.70
C TYR A 405 13.70 3.68 11.30
N LEU A 406 14.76 4.32 11.79
CA LEU A 406 14.77 5.75 12.06
C LEU A 406 15.44 6.45 10.87
N GLU A 407 14.67 7.28 10.17
CA GLU A 407 15.11 7.97 8.97
C GLU A 407 15.13 9.48 9.20
N ARG A 408 16.17 10.17 8.73
CA ARG A 408 16.35 11.62 8.91
C ARG A 408 16.54 12.32 7.57
N ILE A 409 15.84 13.43 7.42
CA ILE A 409 15.89 14.27 6.22
C ILE A 409 16.17 15.70 6.69
N ALA A 410 17.37 16.20 6.38
CA ALA A 410 17.81 17.54 6.80
C ALA A 410 17.43 18.62 5.79
N GLN A 411 17.17 18.25 4.53
CA GLN A 411 16.99 19.17 3.41
C GLN A 411 15.57 19.75 3.34
N THR A 412 14.96 20.10 4.47
CA THR A 412 13.64 20.73 4.55
C THR A 412 13.52 21.56 5.83
N ASP A 413 12.87 22.72 5.76
CA ASP A 413 12.68 23.59 6.92
C ASP A 413 11.44 23.20 7.75
N GLU A 414 10.52 22.46 7.12
CA GLU A 414 9.29 21.97 7.74
C GLU A 414 9.57 20.77 8.66
N LYS A 415 9.37 20.96 9.96
CA LYS A 415 9.56 19.91 10.97
C LYS A 415 8.34 19.01 11.04
N VAL A 416 8.48 17.78 10.53
CA VAL A 416 7.41 16.78 10.57
C VAL A 416 7.98 15.45 11.06
N ILE A 417 7.28 14.84 12.02
CA ILE A 417 7.50 13.45 12.43
C ILE A 417 6.46 12.60 11.73
N TYR A 418 6.92 11.80 10.76
CA TYR A 418 6.07 10.84 10.06
C TYR A 418 6.31 9.42 10.57
N VAL A 419 5.25 8.66 10.74
CA VAL A 419 5.31 7.25 11.19
C VAL A 419 4.53 6.36 10.23
N SER A 420 5.14 5.28 9.78
CA SER A 420 4.44 4.31 8.92
C SER A 420 3.47 3.45 9.73
N ARG A 421 2.35 3.09 9.12
CA ARG A 421 1.39 2.12 9.69
C ARG A 421 1.15 0.92 8.79
N THR A 422 1.80 0.90 7.63
CA THR A 422 1.74 -0.14 6.59
C THR A 422 3.14 -0.32 5.99
N GLY A 423 3.45 -1.51 5.49
CA GLY A 423 4.76 -1.84 4.95
C GLY A 423 5.83 -1.91 6.04
N GLN A 424 7.09 -1.66 5.69
CA GLN A 424 8.19 -1.75 6.66
C GLN A 424 8.13 -0.60 7.69
N PRO A 425 8.12 -0.91 9.01
CA PRO A 425 8.03 0.09 10.08
C PRO A 425 9.15 1.13 10.05
N ARG A 426 8.79 2.40 10.23
CA ARG A 426 9.72 3.53 10.24
C ARG A 426 9.19 4.76 10.96
N VAL A 427 10.11 5.49 11.60
CA VAL A 427 9.94 6.86 12.07
C VAL A 427 10.80 7.76 11.18
N VAL A 428 10.20 8.75 10.54
CA VAL A 428 10.88 9.68 9.63
C VAL A 428 10.84 11.08 10.23
N LEU A 429 12.01 11.69 10.36
CA LEU A 429 12.20 13.03 10.88
C LEU A 429 12.51 13.98 9.71
N PHE A 430 11.48 14.65 9.20
CA PHE A 430 11.63 15.76 8.24
C PHE A 430 12.08 17.02 8.98
N GLY A 431 13.11 17.69 8.47
CA GLY A 431 13.71 18.85 9.11
C GLY A 431 14.58 18.48 10.30
N ALA A 432 15.27 17.34 10.20
CA ALA A 432 16.21 16.89 11.22
C ALA A 432 17.44 17.82 11.31
N PRO A 433 18.01 18.07 12.50
CA PRO A 433 17.58 17.53 13.80
C PRO A 433 16.30 18.20 14.34
N ILE A 434 15.44 17.39 14.94
CA ILE A 434 14.25 17.85 15.67
C ILE A 434 14.54 17.66 17.16
N SER A 435 14.29 18.69 17.96
CA SER A 435 14.57 18.68 19.39
C SER A 435 13.35 19.04 20.22
N CYS A 436 13.25 18.44 21.39
CA CYS A 436 12.26 18.79 22.40
C CYS A 436 12.63 20.12 23.07
N ARG A 437 11.60 20.89 23.43
CA ARG A 437 11.68 21.98 24.40
C ARG A 437 11.82 21.35 25.80
N GLY A 438 12.58 21.97 26.69
CA GLY A 438 12.67 21.54 28.10
C GLY A 438 11.31 21.59 28.82
N ASN A 439 11.29 21.17 30.09
CA ASN A 439 10.07 21.04 30.90
C ASN A 439 9.08 19.99 30.36
N ILE A 440 9.60 18.79 30.07
CA ILE A 440 8.84 17.64 29.59
C ILE A 440 8.40 16.79 30.78
N PHE A 441 7.11 16.46 30.85
CA PHE A 441 6.63 15.38 31.71
C PHE A 441 5.54 14.60 30.97
N LEU A 442 5.86 13.36 30.62
CA LEU A 442 5.00 12.46 29.87
C LEU A 442 5.05 11.06 30.48
N GLY A 443 3.90 10.44 30.68
CA GLY A 443 3.78 9.03 31.04
C GLY A 443 2.92 8.32 30.01
N SER A 444 3.26 7.07 29.68
CA SER A 444 2.41 6.22 28.85
C SER A 444 1.07 5.93 29.54
N ALA A 445 0.04 5.58 28.76
CA ALA A 445 -1.31 5.33 29.28
C ALA A 445 -1.37 4.20 30.33
N ASP A 446 -0.50 3.20 30.23
CA ASP A 446 -0.35 2.11 31.21
C ASP A 446 0.54 2.47 32.41
N GLY A 447 1.22 3.63 32.38
CA GLY A 447 2.15 4.06 33.42
C GLY A 447 3.45 3.25 33.49
N ASP A 448 3.76 2.48 32.44
CA ASP A 448 4.98 1.68 32.36
C ASP A 448 6.20 2.50 31.89
N ILE A 449 5.98 3.59 31.14
CA ILE A 449 7.02 4.43 30.56
C ILE A 449 6.84 5.88 31.01
N THR A 450 7.92 6.57 31.34
CA THR A 450 7.92 8.00 31.68
C THR A 450 9.07 8.71 30.99
N ILE A 451 8.79 9.83 30.33
CA ILE A 451 9.76 10.76 29.74
C ILE A 451 9.70 12.06 30.56
N ASN A 452 10.81 12.41 31.19
CA ASN A 452 10.90 13.55 32.09
C ASN A 452 12.15 14.39 31.81
N ALA A 453 11.98 15.69 31.69
CA ALA A 453 13.05 16.66 31.58
C ALA A 453 12.57 17.98 32.23
N PRO A 454 12.76 18.17 33.55
CA PRO A 454 12.31 19.39 34.22
C PRO A 454 12.98 20.65 33.64
N SER A 455 12.44 21.83 33.96
CA SER A 455 13.05 23.09 33.54
C SER A 455 14.52 23.17 33.99
N GLY A 456 15.42 23.51 33.08
CA GLY A 456 16.87 23.57 33.33
C GLY A 456 17.60 22.23 33.30
N ALA A 457 16.92 21.12 32.99
CA ALA A 457 17.59 19.83 32.83
C ALA A 457 18.56 19.82 31.62
N GLU A 458 19.73 19.22 31.80
CA GLU A 458 20.73 19.04 30.72
C GLU A 458 20.41 17.87 29.79
N TYR A 459 19.57 16.93 30.24
CA TYR A 459 19.21 15.72 29.51
C TYR A 459 17.75 15.33 29.76
N VAL A 460 17.22 14.51 28.84
CA VAL A 460 15.92 13.86 28.98
C VAL A 460 16.10 12.52 29.69
N THR A 461 15.36 12.31 30.76
CA THR A 461 15.33 11.05 31.51
C THR A 461 14.18 10.19 31.01
N ILE A 462 14.46 8.95 30.65
CA ILE A 462 13.45 7.98 30.23
C ILE A 462 13.46 6.80 31.19
N ILE A 463 12.31 6.49 31.77
CA ILE A 463 12.12 5.45 32.77
C ILE A 463 11.16 4.41 32.19
N ARG A 464 11.49 3.12 32.33
CA ARG A 464 10.60 2.01 31.97
C ARG A 464 10.54 0.96 33.07
N LYS A 465 9.33 0.51 33.42
CA LYS A 465 9.10 -0.67 34.25
C LYS A 465 9.24 -1.95 33.40
N HIS A 466 9.92 -2.96 33.92
CA HIS A 466 10.14 -4.19 33.18
C HIS A 466 8.80 -4.93 32.94
N PRO A 467 8.43 -5.27 31.69
CA PRO A 467 7.10 -5.79 31.34
C PRO A 467 6.66 -7.05 32.11
N LYS A 468 7.61 -7.92 32.47
CA LYS A 468 7.35 -9.18 33.22
C LYS A 468 7.69 -9.09 34.71
N ARG A 469 8.37 -8.02 35.14
CA ARG A 469 8.90 -7.87 36.50
C ARG A 469 8.71 -6.40 36.91
N PRO A 470 7.48 -5.94 37.17
CA PRO A 470 7.17 -4.52 37.33
C PRO A 470 7.94 -3.82 38.46
N GLY A 471 8.48 -4.57 39.44
CA GLY A 471 9.39 -4.03 40.46
C GLY A 471 10.81 -3.71 39.97
N VAL A 472 11.18 -4.13 38.76
CA VAL A 472 12.45 -3.78 38.11
C VAL A 472 12.21 -2.56 37.23
N ILE A 473 12.91 -1.47 37.53
CA ILE A 473 12.80 -0.20 36.83
C ILE A 473 14.16 0.12 36.21
N THR A 474 14.17 0.42 34.92
CA THR A 474 15.36 0.86 34.20
C THR A 474 15.21 2.33 33.83
N GLN A 475 16.27 3.10 34.04
CA GLN A 475 16.32 4.53 33.71
C GLN A 475 17.53 4.80 32.82
N LEU A 476 17.30 5.48 31.69
CA LEU A 476 18.34 5.93 30.78
C LEU A 476 18.26 7.45 30.55
N ARG A 477 19.39 8.03 30.15
CA ARG A 477 19.51 9.45 29.77
C ARG A 477 19.61 9.57 28.26
N SER A 478 18.91 10.54 27.70
CA SER A 478 18.95 10.91 26.29
C SER A 478 19.20 12.41 26.13
N SER A 479 19.65 12.82 24.95
CA SER A 479 19.66 14.23 24.59
C SER A 479 18.23 14.74 24.36
N PHE A 480 18.09 16.04 24.09
CA PHE A 480 16.81 16.61 23.67
C PHE A 480 16.46 16.30 22.21
N GLU A 481 17.35 15.67 21.43
CA GLU A 481 17.04 15.30 20.05
C GLU A 481 16.06 14.13 19.99
N VAL A 482 15.01 14.27 19.19
CA VAL A 482 13.97 13.26 19.02
C VAL A 482 14.57 11.94 18.51
N GLY A 483 15.56 11.99 17.62
CA GLY A 483 16.25 10.78 17.16
C GLY A 483 16.94 10.02 18.30
N ASP A 484 17.57 10.72 19.24
CA ASP A 484 18.21 10.09 20.40
C ASP A 484 17.18 9.55 21.40
N ILE A 485 16.05 10.25 21.57
CA ILE A 485 14.93 9.78 22.39
C ILE A 485 14.36 8.48 21.82
N VAL A 486 14.15 8.40 20.50
CA VAL A 486 13.66 7.18 19.83
C VAL A 486 14.63 6.02 20.04
N ARG A 487 15.94 6.23 19.88
CA ARG A 487 16.96 5.21 20.16
C ARG A 487 16.91 4.74 21.61
N THR A 488 16.92 5.69 22.55
CA THR A 488 16.93 5.39 23.98
C THR A 488 15.66 4.63 24.40
N LEU A 489 14.52 4.91 23.79
CA LEU A 489 13.28 4.16 24.00
C LEU A 489 13.37 2.74 23.43
N CYS A 490 13.77 2.62 22.17
CA CYS A 490 13.47 1.42 21.38
C CYS A 490 14.63 0.46 21.19
N ASP A 491 15.88 0.91 21.29
CA ASP A 491 17.04 0.03 21.15
C ASP A 491 16.99 -1.12 22.15
N GLU A 492 17.68 -2.21 21.80
CA GLU A 492 17.74 -3.38 22.67
C GLU A 492 18.44 -3.02 24.00
N PRO A 493 17.94 -3.53 25.13
CA PRO A 493 18.68 -3.47 26.39
C PRO A 493 20.04 -4.13 26.21
N LEU A 494 21.10 -3.54 26.79
CA LEU A 494 22.42 -4.17 26.81
C LEU A 494 22.35 -5.54 27.49
N LYS A 495 23.05 -6.51 26.93
CA LYS A 495 23.35 -7.76 27.63
C LYS A 495 24.37 -7.47 28.74
N GLU A 496 24.40 -8.32 29.76
CA GLU A 496 25.24 -8.12 30.96
C GLU A 496 26.73 -7.92 30.65
N ASP A 497 27.22 -8.42 29.51
CA ASP A 497 28.62 -8.35 29.07
C ASP A 497 28.90 -7.32 27.96
N GLU A 498 27.90 -6.58 27.49
CA GLU A 498 28.05 -5.63 26.38
C GLU A 498 28.28 -4.20 26.88
N SER A 499 29.40 -3.60 26.45
CA SER A 499 29.69 -2.19 26.68
C SER A 499 29.13 -1.34 25.52
N GLY A 500 28.27 -0.37 25.82
CA GLY A 500 27.68 0.49 24.80
C GLY A 500 26.53 1.35 25.30
N ARG A 501 25.80 1.97 24.35
CA ARG A 501 24.56 2.70 24.62
C ARG A 501 23.38 1.81 24.21
N GLY A 502 22.78 1.09 25.15
CA GLY A 502 21.55 0.33 24.90
C GLY A 502 20.29 1.19 25.01
N GLY A 503 19.15 0.57 24.70
CA GLY A 503 17.83 1.18 24.86
C GLY A 503 16.97 0.49 25.91
N LEU A 504 15.71 0.92 25.98
CA LEU A 504 14.73 0.38 26.91
C LEU A 504 13.89 -0.74 26.29
N GLY A 505 14.05 -1.09 25.01
CA GLY A 505 13.27 -2.13 24.32
C GLY A 505 11.76 -1.82 24.26
N VAL A 506 11.39 -0.55 24.15
CA VAL A 506 10.01 -0.11 23.94
C VAL A 506 9.57 -0.48 22.52
N SER A 507 8.33 -0.95 22.38
CA SER A 507 7.80 -1.35 21.07
C SER A 507 7.64 -0.13 20.16
N TYR A 508 7.74 -0.35 18.84
CA TYR A 508 7.46 0.72 17.86
C TYR A 508 6.07 1.33 18.05
N ALA A 509 5.04 0.53 18.35
CA ALA A 509 3.68 1.02 18.58
C ALA A 509 3.62 2.00 19.77
N ASP A 510 4.25 1.64 20.90
CA ASP A 510 4.26 2.50 22.10
C ASP A 510 5.11 3.75 21.88
N ALA A 511 6.26 3.61 21.22
CA ALA A 511 7.12 4.74 20.89
C ALA A 511 6.39 5.77 20.00
N VAL A 512 5.61 5.30 19.02
CA VAL A 512 4.83 6.16 18.14
C VAL A 512 3.77 6.96 18.90
N VAL A 513 3.09 6.34 19.88
CA VAL A 513 2.14 7.05 20.76
C VAL A 513 2.85 8.11 21.59
N LEU A 514 3.99 7.78 22.19
CA LEU A 514 4.77 8.73 22.99
C LEU A 514 5.25 9.92 22.13
N LEU A 515 5.70 9.67 20.89
CA LEU A 515 6.07 10.73 19.95
C LEU A 515 4.90 11.65 19.61
N LYS A 516 3.71 11.07 19.37
CA LYS A 516 2.49 11.84 19.14
C LYS A 516 2.17 12.73 20.35
N GLU A 517 2.20 12.17 21.55
CA GLU A 517 1.89 12.93 22.77
C GLU A 517 2.91 14.04 23.06
N LEU A 518 4.20 13.82 22.75
CA LEU A 518 5.22 14.87 22.81
C LEU A 518 4.90 16.04 21.86
N CYS A 519 4.41 15.76 20.66
CA CYS A 519 3.96 16.80 19.72
C CYS A 519 2.67 17.48 20.21
N ASP A 520 1.67 16.72 20.64
CA ASP A 520 0.38 17.25 21.10
C ASP A 520 0.54 18.17 22.33
N LYS A 521 1.45 17.81 23.25
CA LYS A 521 1.81 18.64 24.41
C LYS A 521 2.76 19.79 24.07
N ARG A 522 3.12 19.97 22.79
CA ARG A 522 4.08 20.98 22.31
C ARG A 522 5.47 20.88 22.94
N ALA A 523 5.81 19.71 23.50
CA ALA A 523 7.17 19.40 23.93
C ALA A 523 8.08 19.31 22.70
N VAL A 524 7.59 18.83 21.56
CA VAL A 524 8.29 18.88 20.28
C VAL A 524 7.61 19.89 19.35
N SER A 525 8.40 20.78 18.73
CA SER A 525 7.91 21.73 17.72
C SER A 525 7.95 21.12 16.32
N ALA A 526 7.14 20.09 16.11
CA ALA A 526 6.98 19.43 14.83
C ALA A 526 5.53 18.99 14.64
N GLU A 527 5.07 18.95 13.40
CA GLU A 527 3.80 18.30 13.07
C GLU A 527 3.95 16.78 13.18
N PHE A 528 2.97 16.09 13.76
CA PHE A 528 2.93 14.63 13.77
C PHE A 528 1.99 14.12 12.67
N ARG A 529 2.48 13.23 11.80
CA ARG A 529 1.73 12.63 10.69
C ARG A 529 1.80 11.11 10.77
N ALA A 530 0.65 10.47 10.90
CA ALA A 530 0.55 9.02 10.82
C ALA A 530 0.21 8.59 9.38
N GLY A 531 0.91 7.58 8.87
CA GLY A 531 0.60 6.95 7.59
C GLY A 531 -0.79 6.29 7.56
N PRO A 532 -1.25 5.87 6.37
CA PRO A 532 -2.53 5.17 6.24
C PRO A 532 -2.46 3.78 6.92
N MET A 533 -3.61 3.30 7.37
CA MET A 533 -3.75 1.90 7.80
C MET A 533 -3.66 0.95 6.60
N PRO A 534 -3.17 -0.28 6.80
CA PRO A 534 -3.22 -1.31 5.80
C PRO A 534 -4.66 -1.61 5.42
N ASN A 535 -4.91 -1.72 4.12
CA ASN A 535 -6.23 -2.05 3.59
C ASN A 535 -6.35 -3.58 3.45
N PHE A 536 -7.05 -4.20 4.39
CA PHE A 536 -7.34 -5.63 4.34
C PHE A 536 -8.65 -5.97 3.61
N GLY A 537 -9.28 -5.01 2.92
CA GLY A 537 -10.50 -5.21 2.11
C GLY A 537 -11.69 -5.80 2.88
N LEU A 538 -11.72 -5.63 4.20
CA LEU A 538 -12.80 -6.09 5.05
C LEU A 538 -13.93 -5.06 5.04
N ASN A 539 -15.11 -5.47 4.57
CA ASN A 539 -16.36 -4.93 5.06
C ASN A 539 -16.52 -5.40 6.51
N ILE A 540 -15.83 -4.74 7.43
CA ILE A 540 -16.18 -4.85 8.85
C ILE A 540 -17.58 -4.26 8.93
N LYS A 541 -18.61 -5.11 9.01
CA LYS A 541 -19.94 -4.65 9.40
C LYS A 541 -19.75 -3.92 10.72
N LYS A 542 -19.96 -2.61 10.69
CA LYS A 542 -20.00 -1.75 11.88
C LYS A 542 -20.97 -2.29 12.90
#